data_AF-A0AAU2FGP8-F1
#
_entry.id   AF-A0AAU2FGP8-F1
#
_cell.length_a   1.000
_cell.length_b   1.000
_cell.length_c   1.000
_cell.angle_alpha   90.00
_cell.angle_beta   90.00
_cell.angle_gamma   90.00
#
_symmetry.space_group_name_H-M   'P 1'
#
loop_
_entity.id
_entity.type
_entity.pdbx_description
1 polymer ?
#
loop_
_entity_poly.entity_id
_entity_poly.type
_entity_poly.pdbx_seq_one_letter_code
_entity_poly.pdbx_strand_id
1 'polypeptide(L)'
;MEGGPTPLTDEEEQRARAVLFSELGNRIADRGWVRFPAYSPEERRRLVDVAHRLSAHWGQQVFVEAEDQCAMRLYLAGHGTQTATPSLPHA
;
A
#
# COMPACT_ATOMS: atom_id res chain seq x y z
N MET A 1 8.92 32.42 -12.12
CA MET A 1 9.69 32.03 -10.93
C MET A 1 9.30 30.62 -10.57
N GLU A 2 10.30 29.83 -10.20
CA GLU A 2 10.30 28.37 -10.15
C GLU A 2 9.46 27.84 -8.98
N GLY A 3 8.38 27.12 -9.31
CA GLY A 3 7.65 26.29 -8.35
C GLY A 3 8.28 24.90 -8.28
N GLY A 4 9.56 24.84 -7.93
CA GLY A 4 10.24 23.57 -7.67
C GLY A 4 9.55 22.86 -6.50
N PRO A 5 9.40 21.52 -6.53
CA PRO A 5 8.80 20.77 -5.43
C PRO A 5 9.61 21.08 -4.17
N THR A 6 9.02 21.83 -3.24
CA THR A 6 9.59 22.00 -1.91
C THR A 6 9.75 20.60 -1.32
N PRO A 7 10.97 20.15 -0.99
CA PRO A 7 11.14 18.91 -0.26
C PRO A 7 10.30 19.05 1.00
N LEU A 8 9.31 18.16 1.15
CA LEU A 8 8.45 18.11 2.34
C LEU A 8 9.38 18.09 3.55
N THR A 9 9.17 19.03 4.47
CA THR A 9 9.90 19.01 5.74
C THR A 9 9.53 17.73 6.51
N ASP A 10 10.42 17.23 7.38
CA ASP A 10 10.19 15.97 8.12
C ASP A 10 8.83 15.93 8.83
N GLU A 11 8.35 17.07 9.36
CA GLU A 11 7.00 17.21 9.91
C GLU A 11 5.89 16.99 8.88
N GLU A 12 6.03 17.54 7.67
CA GLU A 12 5.07 17.35 6.59
C GLU A 12 5.09 15.91 6.09
N GLU A 13 6.26 15.28 6.05
CA GLU A 13 6.38 13.85 5.73
C GLU A 13 5.72 12.97 6.80
N GLN A 14 5.87 13.32 8.08
CA GLN A 14 5.24 12.60 9.19
C GLN A 14 3.71 12.75 9.14
N ARG A 15 3.19 13.97 8.93
CA ARG A 15 1.74 14.20 8.76
C ARG A 15 1.22 13.49 7.52
N ALA A 16 1.91 13.60 6.39
CA ALA A 16 1.55 12.91 5.16
C ALA A 16 1.50 11.39 5.36
N ARG A 17 2.46 10.80 6.09
CA ARG A 17 2.47 9.37 6.42
C ARG A 17 1.31 8.98 7.34
N ALA A 18 0.96 9.80 8.32
CA ALA A 18 -0.17 9.54 9.22
C ALA A 18 -1.52 9.62 8.50
N VAL A 19 -1.68 10.61 7.61
CA VAL A 19 -2.86 10.74 6.74
C VAL A 19 -2.94 9.57 5.77
N LEU A 20 -1.83 9.22 5.10
CA LEU A 20 -1.74 8.06 4.22
C LEU A 20 -2.11 6.76 4.93
N PHE A 21 -1.60 6.55 6.14
CA PHE A 21 -1.94 5.37 6.94
C PHE A 21 -3.45 5.30 7.19
N SER A 22 -4.07 6.41 7.58
CA SER A 22 -5.50 6.47 7.88
C SER A 22 -6.35 6.30 6.62
N GLU A 23 -6.00 6.97 5.53
CA GLU A 23 -6.72 6.92 4.25
C GLU A 23 -6.60 5.55 3.58
N LEU A 24 -5.38 4.99 3.49
CA LEU A 24 -5.16 3.64 2.97
C LEU A 24 -5.87 2.62 3.86
N GLY A 25 -5.76 2.78 5.18
CA GLY A 25 -6.42 1.94 6.16
C GLY A 25 -7.94 1.90 5.92
N ASN A 26 -8.57 3.06 5.85
CA ASN A 26 -10.02 3.17 5.68
C ASN A 26 -10.48 2.60 4.33
N ARG A 27 -9.77 2.90 3.24
CA ARG A 27 -10.10 2.37 1.90
C ARG A 27 -9.93 0.86 1.79
N ILE A 28 -8.91 0.31 2.43
CA ILE A 28 -8.68 -1.12 2.49
C ILE A 28 -9.73 -1.79 3.40
N ALA A 29 -10.17 -1.17 4.48
CA ALA A 29 -11.24 -1.70 5.32
C ALA A 29 -12.62 -1.67 4.61
N ASP A 30 -12.88 -0.64 3.82
CA ASP A 30 -14.13 -0.48 3.06
C ASP A 30 -14.22 -1.41 1.84
N ARG A 31 -13.16 -1.44 1.01
CA ARG A 31 -13.16 -2.14 -0.29
C ARG A 31 -12.34 -3.43 -0.30
N GLY A 32 -11.48 -3.63 0.71
CA GLY A 32 -10.52 -4.73 0.78
C GLY A 32 -9.18 -4.49 0.07
N TRP A 33 -9.11 -3.49 -0.82
CA TRP A 33 -7.91 -3.18 -1.61
C TRP A 33 -7.86 -1.70 -2.04
N VAL A 34 -6.64 -1.22 -2.32
CA VAL A 34 -6.38 0.14 -2.83
C VAL A 34 -5.15 0.17 -3.74
N ARG A 35 -5.17 1.00 -4.78
CA ARG A 35 -4.02 1.26 -5.65
C ARG A 35 -3.40 2.61 -5.30
N PHE A 36 -2.08 2.64 -5.18
CA PHE A 36 -1.32 3.85 -4.91
C PHE A 36 -0.18 4.04 -5.94
N PRO A 37 -0.02 5.25 -6.51
CA PRO A 37 1.11 5.53 -7.38
C PRO A 37 2.42 5.59 -6.56
N ALA A 38 3.45 4.88 -7.02
CA ALA A 38 4.76 4.83 -6.39
C ALA A 38 5.82 5.04 -7.49
N TYR A 39 6.11 6.30 -7.77
CA TYR A 39 7.04 6.69 -8.84
C TYR A 39 8.50 6.57 -8.41
N SER A 40 8.74 6.56 -7.10
CA SER A 40 10.08 6.49 -6.50
C SER A 40 10.28 5.22 -5.67
N PRO A 41 11.50 4.67 -5.61
CA PRO A 41 11.81 3.55 -4.72
C PRO A 41 11.58 3.88 -3.24
N GLU A 42 11.73 5.14 -2.84
CA GLU A 42 11.45 5.62 -1.49
C GLU A 42 9.95 5.53 -1.13
N GLU A 43 9.07 5.94 -2.04
CA GLU A 43 7.61 5.76 -1.91
C GLU A 43 7.25 4.28 -1.82
N ARG A 44 7.90 3.42 -2.61
CA ARG A 44 7.68 1.97 -2.53
C ARG A 44 8.00 1.43 -1.14
N ARG A 45 9.14 1.84 -0.58
CA ARG A 45 9.55 1.42 0.75
C ARG A 45 8.62 1.97 1.85
N ARG A 46 8.14 3.21 1.71
CA ARG A 46 7.15 3.81 2.61
C ARG A 46 5.84 3.04 2.60
N LEU A 47 5.34 2.61 1.44
CA LEU A 47 4.12 1.82 1.32
C LEU A 47 4.26 0.44 1.97
N VAL A 48 5.42 -0.22 1.84
CA VAL A 48 5.69 -1.50 2.51
C VAL A 48 5.73 -1.34 4.04
N ASP A 49 6.37 -0.28 4.56
CA ASP A 49 6.36 0.02 6.01
C ASP A 49 4.95 0.27 6.54
N VAL A 50 4.16 1.07 5.80
CA VAL A 50 2.76 1.38 6.14
C VAL A 50 1.90 0.11 6.11
N ALA A 51 2.08 -0.76 5.12
CA ALA A 51 1.37 -2.04 5.04
C ALA A 51 1.69 -2.97 6.22
N HIS A 52 2.98 -3.08 6.58
CA HIS A 52 3.39 -3.86 7.74
C HIS A 52 2.79 -3.29 9.03
N ARG A 53 2.75 -1.96 9.16
CA ARG A 53 2.12 -1.29 10.31
C ARG A 53 0.60 -1.49 10.34
N LEU A 54 -0.08 -1.40 9.20
CA LEU A 54 -1.51 -1.71 9.09
C LEU A 54 -1.79 -3.16 9.47
N SER A 55 -0.93 -4.07 9.03
CA SER A 55 -1.02 -5.49 9.38
C SER A 55 -0.90 -5.73 10.87
N ALA A 56 0.05 -5.07 11.54
CA ALA A 56 0.20 -5.16 12.99
C ALA A 56 -0.97 -4.50 13.74
N HIS A 57 -1.49 -3.40 13.20
CA HIS A 57 -2.60 -2.66 13.80
C HIS A 57 -3.93 -3.41 13.75
N TRP A 58 -4.22 -4.07 12.62
CA TRP A 58 -5.46 -4.84 12.46
C TRP A 58 -5.34 -6.30 12.90
N GLY A 59 -4.12 -6.82 13.05
CA GLY A 59 -3.89 -8.26 13.25
C GLY A 59 -4.19 -9.09 12.00
N GLN A 60 -4.30 -8.45 10.83
CA GLN A 60 -4.58 -9.11 9.55
C GLN A 60 -3.54 -8.73 8.51
N GLN A 61 -2.99 -9.73 7.82
CA GLN A 61 -1.88 -9.50 6.90
C GLN A 61 -2.28 -8.60 5.74
N VAL A 62 -1.56 -7.50 5.52
CA VAL A 62 -1.75 -6.60 4.37
C VAL A 62 -0.64 -6.90 3.37
N PHE A 63 -1.02 -7.25 2.15
CA PHE A 63 -0.11 -7.50 1.05
C PHE A 63 0.10 -6.25 0.22
N VAL A 64 1.30 -6.10 -0.33
CA VAL A 64 1.67 -5.04 -1.25
C VAL A 64 2.25 -5.68 -2.51
N GLU A 65 1.60 -5.46 -3.63
CA GLU A 65 2.06 -5.93 -4.95
C GLU A 65 2.38 -4.73 -5.84
N ALA A 66 3.42 -4.84 -6.67
CA ALA A 66 3.65 -3.86 -7.73
C ALA A 66 2.67 -4.15 -8.86
N GLU A 67 1.67 -3.28 -9.04
CA GLU A 67 0.71 -3.41 -10.14
C GLU A 67 1.34 -2.94 -11.46
N ASP A 68 2.21 -1.93 -11.39
CA ASP A 68 2.90 -1.36 -12.54
C ASP A 68 4.29 -0.87 -12.13
N GLN A 69 5.12 -0.53 -13.11
CA GLN A 69 6.44 0.10 -12.91
C GLN A 69 6.37 1.38 -12.06
N CYS A 70 5.21 2.07 -12.07
CA CYS A 70 4.96 3.28 -11.28
C CYS A 70 3.81 3.16 -10.27
N ALA A 71 3.26 1.97 -10.00
CA ALA A 71 2.12 1.82 -9.10
C ALA A 71 2.20 0.54 -8.26
N MET A 72 1.79 0.64 -6.99
CA MET A 72 1.63 -0.49 -6.10
C MET A 72 0.19 -0.62 -5.62
N ARG A 73 -0.28 -1.85 -5.50
CA ARG A 73 -1.59 -2.20 -4.96
C ARG A 73 -1.43 -2.83 -3.59
N LEU A 74 -2.21 -2.35 -2.63
CA LEU A 74 -2.29 -2.88 -1.28
C LEU A 74 -3.64 -3.56 -1.09
N TYR A 75 -3.67 -4.72 -0.43
CA TYR A 75 -4.91 -5.44 -0.14
C TYR A 75 -4.80 -6.27 1.13
N LEU A 76 -5.94 -6.48 1.80
CA LEU A 76 -6.03 -7.35 2.96
C LEU A 76 -5.95 -8.83 2.57
N ALA A 77 -5.32 -9.63 3.42
CA ALA A 77 -5.37 -11.08 3.34
C ALA A 77 -6.83 -11.52 3.40
N GLY A 78 -7.25 -12.32 2.41
CA GLY A 78 -8.66 -12.68 2.16
C GLY A 78 -9.35 -11.85 1.07
N HIS A 79 -8.79 -10.69 0.70
CA HIS A 79 -9.24 -9.84 -0.40
C HIS A 79 -8.31 -9.85 -1.63
N GLY A 80 -7.19 -10.57 -1.54
CA GLY A 80 -6.36 -10.83 -2.70
C GLY A 80 -7.21 -11.43 -3.80
N THR A 81 -7.10 -10.88 -5.01
CA THR A 81 -7.56 -11.56 -6.22
C THR A 81 -7.15 -13.01 -6.07
N GLN A 82 -8.10 -13.94 -6.13
CA GLN A 82 -7.78 -15.33 -6.42
C GLN A 82 -6.87 -15.32 -7.65
N THR A 83 -5.55 -15.30 -7.44
CA THR A 83 -4.67 -16.07 -8.30
C THR A 83 -5.19 -17.47 -8.08
N ALA A 84 -6.05 -17.87 -9.01
CA ALA A 84 -6.53 -19.22 -9.15
C ALA A 84 -5.30 -20.13 -9.17
N THR A 85 -4.92 -20.64 -8.01
CA THR A 85 -4.39 -21.98 -7.90
C THR A 85 -5.55 -22.84 -7.44
N PRO A 86 -6.37 -23.39 -8.36
CA PRO A 86 -6.85 -24.72 -8.11
C PRO A 86 -5.64 -25.64 -8.25
N SER A 87 -5.17 -26.13 -7.10
CA SER A 87 -4.49 -27.40 -7.01
C SER A 87 -5.17 -28.40 -7.94
N LEU A 88 -4.48 -28.90 -8.96
CA LEU A 88 -4.86 -30.11 -9.66
C LEU A 88 -4.06 -31.26 -9.07
N PRO A 89 -4.65 -32.14 -8.25
CA PRO A 89 -4.28 -33.53 -8.27
C PRO A 89 -5.05 -34.18 -9.42
N HIS A 90 -4.37 -34.72 -10.43
CA HIS A 90 -5.03 -35.61 -11.37
C HIS A 90 -4.11 -36.77 -11.80
N ALA A 91 -4.54 -37.96 -11.36
CA ALA A 91 -4.15 -39.32 -11.69
C ALA A 91 -2.77 -39.82 -11.23
#